data_AF-A0A7Y3IZK1-F1
#
_entry.id   AF-A0A7Y3IZK1-F1
#
_cell.length_a   1.000
_cell.length_b   1.000
_cell.length_c   1.000
_cell.angle_alpha   90.00
_cell.angle_beta   90.00
_cell.angle_gamma   90.00
#
_symmetry.space_group_name_H-M   'P 1'
#
loop_
_entity.id
_entity.type
_entity.pdbx_description
1 polymer ?
#
loop_
_entity_poly.entity_id
_entity_poly.type
_entity_poly.pdbx_seq_one_letter_code
_entity_poly.pdbx_strand_id
1 'polypeptide(L)'
;MKPITNPLLRFALRSWPFVVLGGLAILFAVILIFSRKSPVIQSLDPAMAAPGQEVVLTGSYFGRTVRDGTLTLAGNVILPSSIIHWSDHRIAFKVPSDALSGLLTIANSQGVSKGLLFTDINEIPMVWTPALNTLQPYIEAVTPASPVTGTVLTVRATRIPDQEAGSYVELIAPHQPSIPFHDFVVWNPRSVQIRLPIGYGAGTQLVLHTPEGNSPPFDLGATSPAEWQNPITYKMTFEAECEFSGGSGDAMFWLRLPDPSQSLQPYRVSFSKQPLPGSHGELLPFSFPDAGGTQSLTFTLQLTAREFHWLGTSGSSGSSGGSTSSSTTAPDQASLGWGSAWDSWQEATWQVPSQTWAAAQLVYQKVLAHFTGVKGSDGLAKPGTPDQVWQNTTPTPFELTLTYAAALKSVNIVSRVVAGFLVQGNTAQPHAWVEFWDPGAGWVPADPALGVGTANPLAQFSALDNRHIFWSSAPVLIERGETESHLVDQLVPFSFQRSFIEVNGDLHGAVLWHEVSVNS
;
A
#
# COMPACT_ATOMS: atom_id res chain seq x y z
N MET A 1 1.59 52.20 75.59
CA MET A 1 1.15 52.24 74.18
C MET A 1 -0.30 52.69 74.15
N LYS A 2 -0.60 53.92 73.70
CA LYS A 2 -1.98 54.44 73.63
C LYS A 2 -2.72 53.74 72.48
N PRO A 3 -3.89 53.11 72.71
CA PRO A 3 -4.68 52.51 71.64
C PRO A 3 -5.23 53.62 70.73
N ILE A 4 -5.05 53.47 69.42
CA ILE A 4 -5.62 54.36 68.41
C ILE A 4 -7.15 54.29 68.55
N THR A 5 -7.77 55.37 69.03
CA THR A 5 -9.22 55.48 69.34
C THR A 5 -10.07 55.99 68.17
N ASN A 6 -9.47 56.28 67.01
CA ASN A 6 -10.22 56.76 65.85
C ASN A 6 -10.74 55.58 65.00
N PRO A 7 -12.07 55.33 64.96
CA PRO A 7 -12.66 54.20 64.25
C PRO A 7 -12.44 54.26 62.73
N LEU A 8 -12.33 55.47 62.17
CA LEU A 8 -12.03 55.67 60.75
C LEU A 8 -10.61 55.23 60.38
N LEU A 9 -9.65 55.46 61.29
CA LEU A 9 -8.26 55.06 61.07
C LEU A 9 -8.10 53.53 61.10
N ARG A 10 -8.86 52.84 61.97
CA ARG A 10 -8.88 51.36 62.03
C ARG A 10 -9.54 50.74 60.81
N PHE A 11 -10.60 51.34 60.28
CA PHE A 11 -11.24 50.90 59.04
C PHE A 11 -10.27 51.09 57.87
N ALA A 12 -9.67 52.28 57.72
CA ALA A 12 -8.70 52.58 56.67
C ALA A 12 -7.47 51.65 56.68
N LEU A 13 -6.90 51.35 57.85
CA LEU A 13 -5.77 50.43 58.00
C LEU A 13 -6.14 48.97 57.66
N ARG A 14 -7.41 48.57 57.83
CA ARG A 14 -7.89 47.21 57.54
C ARG A 14 -8.30 47.01 56.07
N SER A 15 -8.77 48.06 55.39
CA SER A 15 -9.20 47.99 53.98
C SER A 15 -8.11 48.35 52.97
N TRP A 16 -7.03 49.03 53.39
CA TRP A 16 -5.89 49.37 52.53
C TRP A 16 -5.29 48.18 51.75
N PRO A 17 -5.07 46.98 52.34
CA PRO A 17 -4.54 45.85 51.59
C PRO A 17 -5.44 45.40 50.43
N PHE A 18 -6.76 45.47 50.62
CA PHE A 18 -7.74 45.10 49.59
C PHE A 18 -7.82 46.12 48.45
N VAL A 19 -7.67 47.42 48.76
CA VAL A 19 -7.59 48.49 47.75
C VAL A 19 -6.31 48.35 46.92
N VAL A 20 -5.18 48.05 47.57
CA VAL A 20 -3.89 47.82 46.88
C VAL A 20 -3.93 46.55 46.03
N LEU A 21 -4.48 45.44 46.55
CA LEU A 21 -4.67 44.20 45.79
C LEU A 21 -5.62 44.39 44.60
N GLY A 22 -6.72 45.13 44.79
CA GLY A 22 -7.64 45.47 43.69
C GLY A 22 -6.98 46.35 42.63
N GLY A 23 -6.21 47.35 43.05
CA GLY A 23 -5.43 48.20 42.14
C GLY A 23 -4.36 47.43 41.37
N LEU A 24 -3.64 46.50 42.02
CA LEU A 24 -2.68 45.61 41.38
C LEU A 24 -3.34 44.62 40.43
N ALA A 25 -4.50 44.07 40.76
CA ALA A 25 -5.25 43.18 39.89
C ALA A 25 -5.75 43.91 38.63
N ILE A 26 -6.23 45.15 38.77
CA ILE A 26 -6.63 46.00 37.64
C ILE A 26 -5.41 46.37 36.79
N LEU A 27 -4.31 46.79 37.41
CA LEU A 27 -3.07 47.11 36.70
C LEU A 27 -2.54 45.88 35.96
N PHE A 28 -2.56 44.70 36.58
CA PHE A 28 -2.18 43.44 35.96
C PHE A 28 -3.10 43.06 34.80
N ALA A 29 -4.41 43.22 34.94
CA ALA A 29 -5.37 43.00 33.86
C ALA A 29 -5.16 43.96 32.69
N VAL A 30 -4.88 45.24 32.97
CA VAL A 30 -4.55 46.26 31.97
C VAL A 30 -3.24 45.89 31.25
N ILE A 31 -2.20 45.49 31.97
CA ILE A 31 -0.92 45.03 31.39
C ILE A 31 -1.13 43.80 30.50
N LEU A 32 -1.98 42.85 30.89
CA LEU A 32 -2.31 41.67 30.07
C LEU A 32 -3.06 42.03 28.79
N ILE A 33 -3.89 43.08 28.80
CA ILE A 33 -4.57 43.59 27.60
C ILE A 33 -3.57 44.25 26.66
N PHE A 34 -2.68 45.12 27.19
CA PHE A 34 -1.67 45.83 26.38
C PHE A 34 -0.49 44.96 25.92
N SER A 35 -0.34 43.74 26.43
CA SER A 35 0.73 42.81 26.04
C SER A 35 0.41 41.97 24.80
N ARG A 36 -0.83 42.01 24.28
CA ARG A 36 -1.19 41.28 23.05
C ARG A 36 -0.61 42.01 21.84
N LYS A 37 0.14 41.30 21.00
CA LYS A 37 0.73 41.84 19.77
C LYS A 37 -0.02 41.36 18.54
N SER A 38 0.12 42.10 17.44
CA SER A 38 -0.33 41.64 16.13
C SER A 38 0.39 40.32 15.79
N PRO A 39 -0.31 39.38 15.12
CA PRO A 39 0.23 38.06 14.87
C PRO A 39 1.37 38.13 13.86
N VAL A 40 2.40 37.30 14.05
CA VAL A 40 3.57 37.26 13.16
C VAL A 40 3.76 35.86 12.64
N ILE A 41 3.70 35.71 11.33
CA ILE A 41 4.04 34.47 10.62
C ILE A 41 5.56 34.46 10.41
N GLN A 42 6.23 33.39 10.83
CA GLN A 42 7.66 33.19 10.59
C GLN A 42 7.91 32.24 9.42
N SER A 43 7.18 31.13 9.36
CA SER A 43 7.34 30.13 8.30
C SER A 43 6.06 29.34 8.06
N LEU A 44 6.01 28.74 6.87
CA LEU A 44 4.96 27.85 6.39
C LEU A 44 5.65 26.61 5.81
N ASP A 45 5.25 25.43 6.28
CA ASP A 45 5.85 24.17 5.87
C ASP A 45 4.77 23.10 5.64
N PRO A 46 4.61 22.59 4.40
CA PRO A 46 5.24 23.07 3.18
C PRO A 46 4.65 24.41 2.70
N ALA A 47 5.45 25.27 2.07
CA ALA A 47 4.98 26.55 1.50
C ALA A 47 4.16 26.40 0.20
N MET A 48 4.17 25.20 -0.38
CA MET A 48 3.37 24.80 -1.54
C MET A 48 2.76 23.44 -1.26
N ALA A 49 1.46 23.29 -1.45
CA ALA A 49 0.75 22.04 -1.16
C ALA A 49 -0.50 21.89 -2.03
N ALA A 50 -0.90 20.65 -2.30
CA ALA A 50 -2.17 20.35 -2.95
C ALA A 50 -3.34 20.41 -1.95
N PRO A 51 -4.58 20.62 -2.42
CA PRO A 51 -5.77 20.48 -1.58
C PRO A 51 -5.81 19.14 -0.84
N GLY A 52 -6.21 19.18 0.44
CA GLY A 52 -6.27 18.03 1.33
C GLY A 52 -4.96 17.74 2.09
N GLN A 53 -3.81 18.25 1.66
CA GLN A 53 -2.55 18.10 2.39
C GLN A 53 -2.49 18.99 3.63
N GLU A 54 -1.75 18.52 4.64
CA GLU A 54 -1.51 19.27 5.88
C GLU A 54 -0.40 20.31 5.68
N VAL A 55 -0.66 21.53 6.14
CA VAL A 55 0.29 22.64 6.14
C VAL A 55 0.42 23.17 7.57
N VAL A 56 1.66 23.37 7.98
CA VAL A 56 2.02 23.88 9.31
C VAL A 56 2.51 25.32 9.22
N LEU A 57 1.81 26.21 9.90
CA LEU A 57 2.18 27.60 10.10
C LEU A 57 2.87 27.75 11.46
N THR A 58 4.06 28.33 11.48
CA THR A 58 4.80 28.65 12.71
C THR A 58 5.04 30.14 12.86
N GLY A 59 4.91 30.63 14.09
CA GLY A 59 5.03 32.06 14.37
C GLY A 59 4.75 32.41 15.82
N SER A 60 4.15 33.57 16.05
CA SER A 60 3.85 34.07 17.39
C SER A 60 2.59 34.93 17.43
N TYR A 61 1.93 34.95 18.59
CA TYR A 61 0.73 35.73 18.87
C TYR A 61 -0.50 35.34 18.04
N PHE A 62 -0.59 34.07 17.64
CA PHE A 62 -1.75 33.53 16.91
C PHE A 62 -3.01 33.41 17.78
N GLY A 63 -2.87 33.46 19.11
CA GLY A 63 -3.95 33.15 20.03
C GLY A 63 -3.98 31.68 20.42
N ARG A 64 -4.66 31.35 21.53
CA ARG A 64 -4.57 30.01 22.14
C ARG A 64 -5.51 29.01 21.48
N THR A 65 -6.54 29.49 20.81
CA THR A 65 -7.58 28.68 20.18
C THR A 65 -8.00 29.30 18.85
N VAL A 66 -8.66 28.51 18.00
CA VAL A 66 -9.27 28.96 16.73
C VAL A 66 -10.24 30.14 16.92
N ARG A 67 -10.78 30.34 18.13
CA ARG A 67 -11.68 31.48 18.43
C ARG A 67 -10.93 32.80 18.61
N ASP A 68 -9.62 32.75 18.85
CA ASP A 68 -8.80 33.93 19.10
C ASP A 68 -8.28 34.60 17.81
N GLY A 69 -8.45 33.93 16.66
CA GLY A 69 -8.00 34.46 15.38
C GLY A 69 -8.72 33.86 14.16
N THR A 70 -8.42 34.40 12.99
CA THR A 70 -8.99 33.95 11.71
C THR A 70 -7.86 33.75 10.72
N LEU A 71 -7.79 32.55 10.14
CA LEU A 71 -6.83 32.22 9.10
C LEU A 71 -7.49 32.43 7.73
N THR A 72 -6.84 33.18 6.86
CA THR A 72 -7.32 33.46 5.50
C THR A 72 -6.26 33.13 4.47
N LEU A 73 -6.66 32.53 3.36
CA LEU A 73 -5.83 32.19 2.21
C LEU A 73 -6.43 32.80 0.95
N ALA A 74 -5.64 33.58 0.21
CA ALA A 74 -6.09 34.26 -1.02
C ALA A 74 -7.36 35.13 -0.80
N GLY A 75 -7.55 35.64 0.42
CA GLY A 75 -8.74 36.41 0.81
C GLY A 75 -9.94 35.58 1.30
N ASN A 76 -9.89 34.25 1.18
CA ASN A 76 -10.92 33.33 1.66
C ASN A 76 -10.62 32.86 3.09
N VAL A 77 -11.65 32.73 3.93
CA VAL A 77 -11.50 32.24 5.31
C VAL A 77 -11.36 30.72 5.31
N ILE A 78 -10.32 30.21 5.94
CA ILE A 78 -10.17 28.77 6.18
C ILE A 78 -11.13 28.36 7.30
N LEU A 79 -12.00 27.41 7.00
CA LEU A 79 -13.03 26.95 7.94
C LEU A 79 -12.40 26.24 9.15
N PRO A 80 -12.99 26.38 10.36
CA PRO A 80 -12.52 25.67 11.55
C PRO A 80 -12.43 24.14 11.40
N SER A 81 -13.27 23.55 10.54
CA SER A 81 -13.24 22.12 10.22
C SER A 81 -11.95 21.65 9.55
N SER A 82 -11.24 22.56 8.87
CA SER A 82 -9.97 22.26 8.21
C SER A 82 -8.77 22.43 9.15
N ILE A 83 -8.96 22.97 10.36
CA ILE A 83 -7.87 23.20 11.32
C ILE A 83 -7.68 21.94 12.17
N ILE A 84 -6.50 21.34 12.07
CA ILE A 84 -6.10 20.14 12.82
C ILE A 84 -5.64 20.54 14.23
N HIS A 85 -4.86 21.62 14.31
CA HIS A 85 -4.29 22.08 15.57
C HIS A 85 -4.13 23.60 15.57
N TRP A 86 -4.37 24.23 16.73
CA TRP A 86 -4.15 25.66 16.93
C TRP A 86 -3.49 25.93 18.28
N SER A 87 -2.41 26.71 18.27
CA SER A 87 -1.79 27.29 19.45
C SER A 87 -1.21 28.66 19.12
N ASP A 88 -0.74 29.36 20.14
CA ASP A 88 -0.21 30.72 19.99
C ASP A 88 1.02 30.82 19.06
N HIS A 89 1.69 29.69 18.79
CA HIS A 89 2.92 29.62 17.99
C HIS A 89 2.83 28.65 16.82
N ARG A 90 1.76 27.85 16.71
CA ARG A 90 1.64 26.82 15.68
C ARG A 90 0.19 26.59 15.28
N ILE A 91 -0.08 26.63 13.98
CA ILE A 91 -1.37 26.24 13.40
C ILE A 91 -1.11 25.16 12.36
N ALA A 92 -1.79 24.02 12.48
CA ALA A 92 -1.79 22.99 11.46
C ALA A 92 -3.19 22.90 10.85
N PHE A 93 -3.30 22.94 9.54
CA PHE A 93 -4.58 22.88 8.83
C PHE A 93 -4.45 22.07 7.54
N LYS A 94 -5.56 21.49 7.09
CA LYS A 94 -5.68 20.88 5.76
C LYS A 94 -6.05 21.95 4.74
N VAL A 95 -5.34 21.96 3.61
CA VAL A 95 -5.65 22.87 2.50
C VAL A 95 -7.06 22.58 1.98
N PRO A 96 -8.00 23.55 1.96
CA PRO A 96 -9.34 23.36 1.39
C PRO A 96 -9.32 22.95 -0.09
N SER A 97 -10.37 22.26 -0.57
CA SER A 97 -10.52 21.84 -1.98
C SER A 97 -10.60 23.01 -2.97
N ASP A 98 -11.02 24.17 -2.49
CA ASP A 98 -11.19 25.43 -3.23
C ASP A 98 -10.05 26.44 -2.93
N ALA A 99 -8.94 25.97 -2.36
CA ALA A 99 -7.79 26.82 -2.07
C ALA A 99 -7.15 27.35 -3.34
N LEU A 100 -7.04 28.67 -3.45
CA LEU A 100 -6.31 29.36 -4.52
C LEU A 100 -4.91 29.73 -4.03
N SER A 101 -3.98 29.87 -4.99
CA SER A 101 -2.67 30.46 -4.75
C SER A 101 -2.83 31.91 -4.32
N GLY A 102 -2.13 32.31 -3.26
CA GLY A 102 -2.24 33.67 -2.75
C GLY A 102 -1.62 33.88 -1.39
N LEU A 103 -1.86 35.06 -0.81
CA LEU A 103 -1.34 35.40 0.50
C LEU A 103 -2.15 34.69 1.59
N LEU A 104 -1.42 34.01 2.47
CA LEU A 104 -1.92 33.47 3.71
C LEU A 104 -1.68 34.48 4.83
N THR A 105 -2.75 34.89 5.49
CA THR A 105 -2.74 35.87 6.59
C THR A 105 -3.47 35.32 7.80
N ILE A 106 -3.04 35.72 8.99
CA ILE A 106 -3.75 35.47 10.23
C ILE A 106 -4.17 36.80 10.86
N ALA A 107 -5.42 36.87 11.30
CA ALA A 107 -5.96 38.00 12.04
C ALA A 107 -6.19 37.60 13.50
N ASN A 108 -5.88 38.49 14.45
CA ASN A 108 -6.31 38.38 15.84
C ASN A 108 -6.95 39.72 16.27
N SER A 109 -7.36 39.83 17.54
CA SER A 109 -7.97 41.07 18.08
C SER A 109 -7.13 42.35 17.96
N GLN A 110 -5.82 42.24 17.69
CA GLN A 110 -4.86 43.36 17.61
C GLN A 110 -4.42 43.68 16.18
N GLY A 111 -4.84 42.90 15.17
CA GLY A 111 -4.54 43.17 13.77
C GLY A 111 -4.28 41.93 12.94
N VAL A 112 -3.84 42.16 11.71
CA VAL A 112 -3.53 41.13 10.71
C VAL A 112 -2.02 41.00 10.55
N SER A 113 -1.53 39.77 10.39
CA SER A 113 -0.13 39.51 10.09
C SER A 113 0.25 40.06 8.71
N LYS A 114 1.56 40.17 8.46
CA LYS A 114 2.04 40.21 7.07
C LYS A 114 1.62 38.92 6.37
N GLY A 115 1.23 39.03 5.10
CA GLY A 115 0.90 37.87 4.28
C GLY A 115 2.15 37.08 3.92
N LEU A 116 2.05 35.76 4.03
CA LEU A 116 3.05 34.83 3.52
C LEU A 116 2.49 34.16 2.27
N LEU A 117 3.27 34.09 1.19
CA LEU A 117 2.81 33.47 -0.05
C LEU A 117 2.65 31.96 0.12
N PHE A 118 1.47 31.45 -0.24
CA PHE A 118 1.18 30.04 -0.42
C PHE A 118 0.86 29.79 -1.89
N THR A 119 1.40 28.70 -2.44
CA THR A 119 1.17 28.31 -3.84
C THR A 119 0.45 26.98 -3.88
N ASP A 120 -0.69 26.93 -4.57
CA ASP A 120 -1.29 25.65 -4.94
C ASP A 120 -0.45 25.05 -6.09
N ILE A 121 0.04 23.84 -5.87
CA ILE A 121 0.81 23.10 -6.87
C ILE A 121 -0.02 22.83 -8.15
N ASN A 122 -1.35 22.84 -8.04
CA ASN A 122 -2.27 22.72 -9.18
C ASN A 122 -2.46 24.01 -9.97
N GLU A 123 -1.92 25.17 -9.53
CA GLU A 123 -2.11 26.47 -10.19
C GLU A 123 -0.83 27.08 -10.75
N ILE A 124 0.34 26.48 -10.52
CA ILE A 124 1.61 26.97 -11.08
C ILE A 124 1.51 26.97 -12.63
N PRO A 125 1.59 28.12 -13.31
CA PRO A 125 1.56 28.18 -14.77
C PRO A 125 2.82 27.56 -15.35
N MET A 126 2.67 26.59 -16.24
CA MET A 126 3.78 26.06 -17.03
C MET A 126 4.02 26.95 -18.25
N VAL A 127 5.31 27.20 -18.54
CA VAL A 127 5.73 27.63 -19.87
C VAL A 127 5.37 26.49 -20.81
N TRP A 128 4.39 26.70 -21.67
CA TRP A 128 4.11 25.81 -22.79
C TRP A 128 5.34 25.83 -23.70
N THR A 129 6.19 24.82 -23.62
CA THR A 129 7.01 24.45 -24.78
C THR A 129 6.09 23.77 -25.78
N PRO A 130 5.84 24.36 -26.96
CA PRO A 130 4.92 23.79 -27.93
C PRO A 130 5.62 22.62 -28.65
N ALA A 131 5.52 21.45 -28.05
CA ALA A 131 5.71 20.16 -28.71
C ALA A 131 4.87 19.19 -27.87
N LEU A 132 3.65 18.82 -28.22
CA LEU A 132 3.14 18.41 -29.52
C LEU A 132 1.62 18.69 -29.58
N ASN A 133 1.09 19.02 -30.76
CA ASN A 133 -0.34 18.84 -31.06
C ASN A 133 -0.65 17.34 -31.17
N THR A 134 -0.50 16.60 -30.08
CA THR A 134 -0.85 15.18 -30.02
C THR A 134 -2.25 15.03 -29.42
N LEU A 135 -3.08 14.24 -30.09
CA LEU A 135 -4.36 13.76 -29.56
C LEU A 135 -4.17 12.70 -28.46
N GLN A 136 -2.94 12.22 -28.28
CA GLN A 136 -2.52 11.19 -27.32
C GLN A 136 -1.71 11.80 -26.16
N PRO A 137 -1.71 11.16 -24.97
CA PRO A 137 -0.91 11.62 -23.82
C PRO A 137 0.59 11.59 -24.12
N TYR A 138 1.35 12.39 -23.38
CA TYR A 138 2.80 12.52 -23.59
C TYR A 138 3.53 12.75 -22.27
N ILE A 139 4.57 11.96 -22.01
CA ILE A 139 5.43 12.10 -20.83
C ILE A 139 6.50 13.15 -21.12
N GLU A 140 6.48 14.22 -20.34
CA GLU A 140 7.41 15.35 -20.50
C GLU A 140 8.74 15.10 -19.81
N ALA A 141 8.69 14.58 -18.59
CA ALA A 141 9.87 14.35 -17.77
C ALA A 141 9.57 13.35 -16.66
N VAL A 142 10.63 12.69 -16.20
CA VAL A 142 10.60 11.88 -14.98
C VAL A 142 11.61 12.44 -13.98
N THR A 143 11.25 12.43 -12.70
CA THR A 143 12.12 12.88 -11.61
C THR A 143 12.18 11.80 -10.53
N PRO A 144 13.38 11.31 -10.17
CA PRO A 144 14.70 11.65 -10.74
C PRO A 144 14.90 11.11 -12.18
N ALA A 145 15.76 11.75 -12.96
CA ALA A 145 16.00 11.40 -14.38
C ALA A 145 16.81 10.10 -14.60
N SER A 146 17.40 9.55 -13.54
CA SER A 146 18.04 8.23 -13.53
C SER A 146 17.67 7.56 -12.21
N PRO A 147 16.41 7.10 -12.09
CA PRO A 147 15.90 6.57 -10.84
C PRO A 147 16.62 5.28 -10.50
N VAL A 148 17.01 5.18 -9.24
CA VAL A 148 17.36 3.89 -8.66
C VAL A 148 16.07 3.19 -8.34
N THR A 149 16.03 1.90 -8.61
CA THR A 149 14.89 1.09 -8.25
C THR A 149 14.55 1.18 -6.75
N GLY A 150 13.25 1.18 -6.39
CA GLY A 150 12.75 1.40 -5.03
C GLY A 150 12.39 2.88 -4.72
N THR A 151 12.89 3.82 -5.52
CA THR A 151 12.60 5.26 -5.35
C THR A 151 11.21 5.65 -5.85
N VAL A 152 10.67 6.75 -5.31
CA VAL A 152 9.45 7.38 -5.85
C VAL A 152 9.83 8.15 -7.11
N LEU A 153 9.25 7.74 -8.22
CA LEU A 153 9.36 8.35 -9.53
C LEU A 153 8.17 9.29 -9.74
N THR A 154 8.45 10.58 -9.90
CA THR A 154 7.45 11.55 -10.37
C THR A 154 7.47 11.59 -11.88
N VAL A 155 6.38 11.18 -12.52
CA VAL A 155 6.16 11.23 -13.96
C VAL A 155 5.33 12.47 -14.27
N ARG A 156 5.91 13.44 -14.95
CA ARG A 156 5.20 14.64 -15.44
C ARG A 156 4.73 14.39 -16.86
N ALA A 157 3.44 14.55 -17.13
CA ALA A 157 2.85 14.25 -18.42
C ALA A 157 1.66 15.17 -18.76
N THR A 158 1.27 15.17 -20.02
CA THR A 158 0.09 15.86 -20.54
C THR A 158 -1.08 14.89 -20.71
N ARG A 159 -2.31 15.43 -20.69
CA ARG A 159 -3.58 14.67 -20.83
C ARG A 159 -3.72 13.54 -19.79
N ILE A 160 -3.27 13.79 -18.56
CA ILE A 160 -3.62 12.92 -17.42
C ILE A 160 -5.04 13.32 -16.97
N PRO A 161 -5.99 12.36 -16.89
CA PRO A 161 -7.34 12.68 -16.44
C PRO A 161 -7.38 13.10 -14.96
N ASP A 162 -8.38 13.93 -14.59
CA ASP A 162 -8.57 14.46 -13.22
C ASP A 162 -8.79 13.36 -12.17
N GLN A 163 -9.20 12.18 -12.61
CA GLN A 163 -9.33 10.96 -11.82
C GLN A 163 -8.68 9.82 -12.60
N GLU A 164 -8.26 8.75 -11.92
CA GLU A 164 -7.58 7.61 -12.55
C GLU A 164 -8.36 7.08 -13.76
N ALA A 165 -9.70 6.98 -13.70
CA ALA A 165 -10.55 6.65 -14.85
C ALA A 165 -10.09 5.41 -15.65
N GLY A 166 -9.46 4.43 -14.98
CA GLY A 166 -8.88 3.23 -15.61
C GLY A 166 -7.51 3.43 -16.25
N SER A 167 -6.90 4.60 -16.10
CA SER A 167 -5.51 4.88 -16.48
C SER A 167 -4.53 4.10 -15.62
N TYR A 168 -3.41 3.72 -16.23
CA TYR A 168 -2.31 3.07 -15.53
C TYR A 168 -0.97 3.45 -16.16
N VAL A 169 0.10 3.26 -15.41
CA VAL A 169 1.46 3.36 -15.95
C VAL A 169 1.97 1.96 -16.24
N GLU A 170 2.57 1.74 -17.40
CA GLU A 170 3.21 0.48 -17.74
C GLU A 170 4.73 0.66 -17.76
N LEU A 171 5.46 -0.22 -17.07
CA LEU A 171 6.92 -0.31 -17.21
C LEU A 171 7.28 -1.45 -18.15
N ILE A 172 8.06 -1.16 -19.18
CA ILE A 172 8.52 -2.13 -20.16
C ILE A 172 10.04 -2.23 -20.02
N ALA A 173 10.55 -3.35 -19.51
CA ALA A 173 11.98 -3.57 -19.39
C ALA A 173 12.45 -4.76 -20.25
N PRO A 174 13.69 -4.73 -20.78
CA PRO A 174 14.24 -5.86 -21.53
C PRO A 174 14.19 -7.13 -20.69
N HIS A 175 13.64 -8.20 -21.25
CA HIS A 175 13.54 -9.48 -20.57
C HIS A 175 12.73 -9.42 -19.26
N GLN A 176 11.79 -8.49 -19.12
CA GLN A 176 10.83 -8.45 -18.01
C GLN A 176 9.42 -8.27 -18.59
N PRO A 177 8.38 -8.76 -17.91
CA PRO A 177 7.02 -8.49 -18.34
C PRO A 177 6.73 -7.00 -18.20
N SER A 178 5.80 -6.53 -19.00
CA SER A 178 5.29 -5.20 -18.79
C SER A 178 4.31 -5.22 -17.61
N ILE A 179 4.53 -4.35 -16.62
CA ILE A 179 3.69 -4.29 -15.42
C ILE A 179 2.80 -3.07 -15.50
N PRO A 180 1.46 -3.23 -15.46
CA PRO A 180 0.55 -2.13 -15.20
C PRO A 180 0.56 -1.76 -13.71
N PHE A 181 0.85 -0.49 -13.42
CA PHE A 181 0.81 0.12 -12.10
C PHE A 181 -0.50 0.85 -11.90
N HIS A 182 -1.23 0.41 -10.88
CA HIS A 182 -2.42 1.06 -10.35
C HIS A 182 -2.18 1.68 -8.96
N ASP A 183 -1.11 1.27 -8.26
CA ASP A 183 -0.75 1.79 -6.94
C ASP A 183 0.03 3.11 -7.05
N PHE A 184 -0.71 4.21 -7.20
CA PHE A 184 -0.17 5.56 -7.26
C PHE A 184 0.07 6.15 -5.87
N VAL A 185 1.26 6.73 -5.66
CA VAL A 185 1.55 7.54 -4.46
C VAL A 185 0.80 8.87 -4.54
N VAL A 186 0.71 9.44 -5.74
CA VAL A 186 -0.03 10.67 -6.05
C VAL A 186 -0.59 10.56 -7.47
N TRP A 187 -1.86 10.93 -7.65
CA TRP A 187 -2.50 11.12 -8.95
C TRP A 187 -3.04 12.54 -9.07
N ASN A 188 -2.60 13.28 -10.09
CA ASN A 188 -3.19 14.57 -10.46
C ASN A 188 -3.03 14.83 -11.97
N PRO A 189 -3.71 15.85 -12.54
CA PRO A 189 -3.73 16.11 -13.99
C PRO A 189 -2.38 16.49 -14.63
N ARG A 190 -1.33 16.71 -13.82
CA ARG A 190 0.00 17.18 -14.25
C ARG A 190 1.10 16.17 -13.97
N SER A 191 0.95 15.38 -12.93
CA SER A 191 1.93 14.39 -12.53
C SER A 191 1.31 13.19 -11.86
N VAL A 192 1.95 12.06 -12.12
CA VAL A 192 1.67 10.78 -11.49
C VAL A 192 2.92 10.37 -10.73
N GLN A 193 2.80 10.02 -9.45
CA GLN A 193 3.91 9.47 -8.68
C GLN A 193 3.71 7.97 -8.53
N ILE A 194 4.65 7.20 -9.06
CA ILE A 194 4.75 5.76 -8.85
C ILE A 194 6.01 5.43 -8.09
N ARG A 195 6.08 4.27 -7.46
CA ARG A 195 7.34 3.74 -6.96
C ARG A 195 7.90 2.73 -7.94
N LEU A 196 9.16 2.92 -8.34
CA LEU A 196 9.80 2.02 -9.31
C LEU A 196 10.11 0.66 -8.64
N PRO A 197 9.55 -0.47 -9.08
CA PRO A 197 9.77 -1.76 -8.39
C PRO A 197 11.13 -2.37 -8.68
N ILE A 198 11.69 -3.09 -7.71
CA ILE A 198 12.92 -3.90 -7.85
C ILE A 198 12.96 -4.74 -9.13
N GLY A 199 14.14 -4.81 -9.75
CA GLY A 199 14.35 -5.49 -11.02
C GLY A 199 14.31 -4.56 -12.23
N TYR A 200 13.61 -3.43 -12.17
CA TYR A 200 13.47 -2.51 -13.31
C TYR A 200 14.69 -1.59 -13.43
N GLY A 201 15.70 -2.07 -14.16
CA GLY A 201 17.00 -1.44 -14.35
C GLY A 201 17.22 -0.87 -15.75
N ALA A 202 18.42 -1.08 -16.29
CA ALA A 202 18.85 -0.49 -17.54
C ALA A 202 17.92 -0.88 -18.71
N GLY A 203 17.54 0.10 -19.52
CA GLY A 203 16.63 -0.10 -20.65
C GLY A 203 15.15 -0.12 -20.30
N THR A 204 14.77 0.10 -19.04
CA THR A 204 13.36 0.26 -18.66
C THR A 204 12.75 1.49 -19.35
N GLN A 205 11.63 1.28 -20.02
CA GLN A 205 10.78 2.29 -20.63
C GLN A 205 9.48 2.43 -19.84
N LEU A 206 8.87 3.61 -19.89
CA LEU A 206 7.61 3.93 -19.22
C LEU A 206 6.57 4.36 -20.27
N VAL A 207 5.36 3.81 -20.17
CA VAL A 207 4.21 4.16 -21.00
C VAL A 207 3.04 4.56 -20.11
N LEU A 208 2.41 5.70 -20.38
CA LEU A 208 1.19 6.12 -19.71
C LEU A 208 -0.02 5.75 -20.57
N HIS A 209 -0.95 4.98 -20.01
CA HIS A 209 -2.20 4.58 -20.65
C HIS A 209 -3.35 5.43 -20.10
N THR A 210 -4.10 6.08 -20.98
CA THR A 210 -5.32 6.82 -20.62
C THR A 210 -6.47 6.48 -21.54
N PRO A 211 -7.73 6.80 -21.16
CA PRO A 211 -8.87 6.64 -22.06
C PRO A 211 -8.73 7.41 -23.39
N GLU A 212 -7.88 8.45 -23.43
CA GLU A 212 -7.60 9.24 -24.63
C GLU A 212 -6.47 8.63 -25.50
N GLY A 213 -5.81 7.57 -25.04
CA GLY A 213 -4.77 6.84 -25.76
C GLY A 213 -3.52 6.59 -24.92
N ASN A 214 -2.45 6.17 -25.60
CA ASN A 214 -1.20 5.77 -24.94
C ASN A 214 -0.07 6.75 -25.27
N SER A 215 0.81 6.99 -24.31
CA SER A 215 2.00 7.80 -24.57
C SER A 215 3.02 7.03 -25.41
N PRO A 216 3.92 7.71 -26.14
CA PRO A 216 5.14 7.08 -26.61
C PRO A 216 5.94 6.51 -25.41
N PRO A 217 6.69 5.40 -25.60
CA PRO A 217 7.61 4.90 -24.57
C PRO A 217 8.65 5.96 -24.20
N PHE A 218 8.85 6.16 -22.90
CA PHE A 218 9.84 7.07 -22.33
C PHE A 218 10.96 6.27 -21.66
N ASP A 219 12.21 6.44 -22.11
CA ASP A 219 13.36 5.75 -21.51
C ASP A 219 13.69 6.32 -20.13
N LEU A 220 13.61 5.49 -19.08
CA LEU A 220 13.83 5.94 -17.70
C LEU A 220 15.30 6.12 -17.34
N GLY A 221 16.23 5.46 -18.05
CA GLY A 221 17.63 5.40 -17.64
C GLY A 221 17.80 4.83 -16.22
N ALA A 222 16.89 3.95 -15.80
CA ALA A 222 16.86 3.39 -14.46
C ALA A 222 18.07 2.49 -14.19
N THR A 223 18.50 2.43 -12.93
CA THR A 223 19.53 1.49 -12.48
C THR A 223 18.96 0.60 -11.39
N SER A 224 19.20 -0.71 -11.51
CA SER A 224 18.74 -1.69 -10.53
C SER A 224 19.92 -2.48 -9.97
N PRO A 225 20.07 -2.58 -8.63
CA PRO A 225 21.04 -3.48 -8.01
C PRO A 225 20.59 -4.95 -7.98
N ALA A 226 19.37 -5.25 -8.43
CA ALA A 226 18.88 -6.61 -8.65
C ALA A 226 18.34 -6.73 -10.07
N GLU A 227 18.64 -7.84 -10.74
CA GLU A 227 18.12 -8.15 -12.06
C GLU A 227 17.42 -9.50 -12.03
N TRP A 228 16.31 -9.60 -12.76
CA TRP A 228 15.63 -10.88 -12.97
C TRP A 228 16.39 -11.72 -13.97
N GLN A 229 16.80 -12.93 -13.58
CA GLN A 229 17.66 -13.80 -14.37
C GLN A 229 17.03 -15.17 -14.62
N ASN A 230 17.67 -15.97 -15.47
CA ASN A 230 17.38 -17.40 -15.66
C ASN A 230 15.89 -17.74 -15.87
N PRO A 231 15.25 -17.21 -16.93
CA PRO A 231 13.82 -17.47 -17.17
C PRO A 231 13.54 -18.94 -17.49
N ILE A 232 12.52 -19.50 -16.85
CA ILE A 232 11.91 -20.79 -17.21
C ILE A 232 10.45 -20.55 -17.54
N THR A 233 9.98 -21.13 -18.65
CA THR A 233 8.57 -21.05 -19.03
C THR A 233 7.88 -22.33 -18.63
N TYR A 234 6.91 -22.24 -17.74
CA TYR A 234 6.10 -23.36 -17.30
C TYR A 234 4.80 -23.41 -18.08
N LYS A 235 4.41 -24.63 -18.46
CA LYS A 235 3.05 -24.94 -18.88
C LYS A 235 2.33 -25.60 -17.71
N MET A 236 1.51 -24.83 -17.00
CA MET A 236 0.64 -25.30 -15.95
C MET A 236 -0.69 -25.71 -16.54
N THR A 237 -1.09 -26.96 -16.32
CA THR A 237 -2.42 -27.44 -16.69
C THR A 237 -3.23 -27.59 -15.44
N PHE A 238 -4.46 -27.13 -15.50
CA PHE A 238 -5.39 -27.23 -14.41
C PHE A 238 -6.70 -27.75 -14.99
N GLU A 239 -7.35 -28.60 -14.22
CA GLU A 239 -8.57 -29.27 -14.61
C GLU A 239 -9.64 -28.98 -13.57
N ALA A 240 -10.81 -28.58 -14.04
CA ALA A 240 -12.02 -28.44 -13.26
C ALA A 240 -12.99 -29.53 -13.71
N GLU A 241 -13.21 -30.53 -12.85
CA GLU A 241 -14.27 -31.52 -13.07
C GLU A 241 -15.58 -31.01 -12.49
N CYS A 242 -16.66 -31.08 -13.26
CA CYS A 242 -18.02 -30.76 -12.87
C CYS A 242 -18.89 -32.01 -13.00
N GLU A 243 -19.48 -32.49 -11.92
CA GLU A 243 -20.45 -33.59 -11.97
C GLU A 243 -21.86 -33.06 -12.24
N PHE A 244 -22.68 -33.77 -13.02
CA PHE A 244 -24.07 -33.39 -13.28
C PHE A 244 -25.02 -34.53 -12.94
N SER A 245 -25.97 -34.23 -12.06
CA SER A 245 -27.07 -35.13 -11.68
C SER A 245 -28.41 -34.38 -11.72
N GLY A 246 -29.47 -35.05 -12.19
CA GLY A 246 -30.85 -34.61 -11.93
C GLY A 246 -31.63 -33.89 -13.04
N GLY A 247 -31.09 -33.66 -14.26
CA GLY A 247 -31.86 -32.96 -15.31
C GLY A 247 -31.45 -33.25 -16.75
N SER A 248 -32.33 -32.91 -17.70
CA SER A 248 -32.06 -32.88 -19.14
C SER A 248 -32.24 -31.45 -19.65
N GLY A 249 -31.16 -30.79 -20.08
CA GLY A 249 -31.18 -29.42 -20.62
C GLY A 249 -29.79 -28.82 -20.79
N ASP A 250 -29.73 -27.63 -21.41
CA ASP A 250 -28.51 -26.83 -21.52
C ASP A 250 -28.14 -26.26 -20.15
N ALA A 251 -26.94 -26.60 -19.67
CA ALA A 251 -26.42 -26.09 -18.41
C ALA A 251 -25.41 -24.97 -18.67
N MET A 252 -25.64 -23.82 -18.04
CA MET A 252 -24.74 -22.67 -18.05
C MET A 252 -23.94 -22.66 -16.75
N PHE A 253 -22.62 -22.56 -16.89
CA PHE A 253 -21.67 -22.48 -15.80
C PHE A 253 -20.92 -21.17 -15.88
N TRP A 254 -20.79 -20.51 -14.75
CA TRP A 254 -19.89 -19.39 -14.60
C TRP A 254 -18.71 -19.86 -13.76
N LEU A 255 -17.50 -19.80 -14.33
CA LEU A 255 -16.29 -20.21 -13.65
C LEU A 255 -15.35 -19.01 -13.53
N ARG A 256 -14.92 -18.71 -12.30
CA ARG A 256 -13.71 -17.90 -12.11
C ARG A 256 -12.51 -18.79 -12.32
N LEU A 257 -11.66 -18.40 -13.25
CA LEU A 257 -10.35 -19.00 -13.40
C LEU A 257 -9.35 -18.30 -12.48
N PRO A 258 -8.49 -19.07 -11.79
CA PRO A 258 -7.30 -18.54 -11.15
C PRO A 258 -6.52 -17.68 -12.15
N ASP A 259 -6.26 -16.43 -11.77
CA ASP A 259 -5.65 -15.44 -12.64
C ASP A 259 -4.42 -14.85 -11.94
N PRO A 260 -3.20 -15.06 -12.48
CA PRO A 260 -2.00 -14.48 -11.94
C PRO A 260 -1.85 -13.00 -12.35
N SER A 261 -2.92 -12.25 -12.53
CA SER A 261 -2.87 -10.83 -12.96
C SER A 261 -2.16 -9.91 -11.97
N GLN A 262 -2.06 -10.30 -10.70
CA GLN A 262 -1.21 -9.63 -9.70
C GLN A 262 0.27 -10.01 -9.82
N SER A 263 0.61 -11.00 -10.64
CA SER A 263 1.96 -11.51 -10.85
C SER A 263 2.76 -10.61 -11.76
N LEU A 264 4.03 -10.42 -11.39
CA LEU A 264 5.04 -9.83 -12.28
C LEU A 264 5.54 -10.86 -13.31
N GLN A 265 4.71 -11.79 -13.78
CA GLN A 265 5.09 -12.87 -14.70
C GLN A 265 4.16 -12.86 -15.93
N PRO A 266 4.70 -12.82 -17.17
CA PRO A 266 3.86 -12.84 -18.35
C PRO A 266 3.21 -14.22 -18.48
N TYR A 267 1.91 -14.25 -18.79
CA TYR A 267 1.19 -15.51 -18.97
C TYR A 267 0.29 -15.51 -20.22
N ARG A 268 -0.01 -16.71 -20.72
CA ARG A 268 -1.01 -16.96 -21.76
C ARG A 268 -1.97 -18.02 -21.26
N VAL A 269 -3.26 -17.82 -21.51
CA VAL A 269 -4.31 -18.78 -21.18
C VAL A 269 -4.77 -19.47 -22.46
N SER A 270 -4.97 -20.79 -22.40
CA SER A 270 -5.71 -21.53 -23.41
C SER A 270 -6.72 -22.47 -22.77
N PHE A 271 -7.82 -22.71 -23.48
CA PHE A 271 -8.97 -23.46 -22.99
C PHE A 271 -9.21 -24.71 -23.83
N SER A 272 -9.55 -25.84 -23.19
CA SER A 272 -10.06 -27.01 -23.90
C SER A 272 -11.43 -26.74 -24.53
N LYS A 273 -12.22 -25.83 -23.94
CA LYS A 273 -13.49 -25.33 -24.46
C LYS A 273 -13.54 -23.81 -24.33
N GLN A 274 -13.81 -23.09 -25.41
CA GLN A 274 -13.85 -21.62 -25.37
C GLN A 274 -15.04 -21.12 -24.53
N PRO A 275 -14.85 -20.10 -23.67
CA PRO A 275 -15.95 -19.46 -22.98
C PRO A 275 -16.88 -18.75 -23.98
N LEU A 276 -18.15 -18.63 -23.62
CA LEU A 276 -19.13 -17.87 -24.37
C LEU A 276 -18.87 -16.35 -24.25
N PRO A 277 -19.31 -15.54 -25.23
CA PRO A 277 -19.21 -14.09 -25.13
C PRO A 277 -20.04 -13.53 -23.96
N GLY A 278 -19.47 -12.57 -23.25
CA GLY A 278 -20.05 -11.94 -22.05
C GLY A 278 -19.33 -12.38 -20.78
N SER A 279 -19.08 -11.47 -19.87
CA SER A 279 -18.53 -11.76 -18.54
C SER A 279 -19.38 -11.04 -17.50
N HIS A 280 -19.56 -11.66 -16.34
CA HIS A 280 -20.16 -11.00 -15.18
C HIS A 280 -19.05 -10.75 -14.16
N GLY A 281 -18.49 -9.55 -14.16
CA GLY A 281 -17.24 -9.27 -13.46
C GLY A 281 -16.10 -10.13 -14.00
N GLU A 282 -15.46 -10.90 -13.12
CA GLU A 282 -14.34 -11.81 -13.45
C GLU A 282 -14.78 -13.25 -13.82
N LEU A 283 -16.08 -13.51 -13.92
CA LEU A 283 -16.62 -14.84 -14.23
C LEU A 283 -16.76 -15.05 -15.75
N LEU A 284 -16.30 -16.22 -16.23
CA LEU A 284 -16.43 -16.63 -17.62
C LEU A 284 -17.56 -17.67 -17.79
N PRO A 285 -18.50 -17.46 -18.72
CA PRO A 285 -19.59 -18.39 -18.97
C PRO A 285 -19.16 -19.53 -19.89
N PHE A 286 -19.58 -20.75 -19.56
CA PHE A 286 -19.41 -21.96 -20.36
C PHE A 286 -20.77 -22.67 -20.48
N SER A 287 -21.15 -23.11 -21.68
CA SER A 287 -22.33 -23.96 -21.88
C SER A 287 -21.93 -25.41 -22.06
N PHE A 288 -22.65 -26.36 -21.48
CA PHE A 288 -22.56 -27.78 -21.79
C PHE A 288 -23.93 -28.29 -22.25
N PRO A 289 -24.15 -28.45 -23.57
CA PRO A 289 -25.38 -29.04 -24.09
C PRO A 289 -25.52 -30.48 -23.63
N ASP A 290 -26.74 -30.90 -23.27
CA ASP A 290 -27.07 -32.27 -22.86
C ASP A 290 -26.20 -32.81 -21.69
N ALA A 291 -25.90 -31.95 -20.70
CA ALA A 291 -25.01 -32.27 -19.60
C ALA A 291 -25.55 -33.41 -18.72
N GLY A 292 -24.99 -34.61 -18.85
CA GLY A 292 -25.18 -35.75 -17.95
C GLY A 292 -23.85 -36.39 -17.58
N GLY A 293 -23.66 -36.73 -16.30
CA GLY A 293 -22.40 -37.29 -15.79
C GLY A 293 -21.29 -36.23 -15.58
N THR A 294 -20.05 -36.69 -15.40
CA THR A 294 -18.89 -35.81 -15.17
C THR A 294 -18.41 -35.16 -16.48
N GLN A 295 -18.23 -33.85 -16.47
CA GLN A 295 -17.59 -33.08 -17.53
C GLN A 295 -16.32 -32.43 -16.99
N SER A 296 -15.25 -32.41 -17.79
CA SER A 296 -13.99 -31.75 -17.42
C SER A 296 -13.75 -30.53 -18.29
N LEU A 297 -13.40 -29.42 -17.66
CA LEU A 297 -12.84 -28.25 -18.31
C LEU A 297 -11.36 -28.16 -17.97
N THR A 298 -10.51 -28.15 -18.99
CA THR A 298 -9.07 -27.96 -18.82
C THR A 298 -8.70 -26.57 -19.27
N PHE A 299 -7.95 -25.86 -18.44
CA PHE A 299 -7.26 -24.65 -18.85
C PHE A 299 -5.76 -24.82 -18.66
N THR A 300 -5.03 -24.21 -19.57
CA THR A 300 -3.58 -24.22 -19.56
C THR A 300 -3.09 -22.79 -19.43
N LEU A 301 -2.23 -22.58 -18.43
CA LEU A 301 -1.49 -21.36 -18.24
C LEU A 301 -0.04 -21.59 -18.63
N GLN A 302 0.42 -20.85 -19.63
CA GLN A 302 1.83 -20.77 -19.97
C GLN A 302 2.39 -19.50 -19.34
N LEU A 303 3.30 -19.61 -18.38
CA LEU A 303 3.88 -18.46 -17.67
C LEU A 303 5.40 -18.55 -17.58
N THR A 304 6.08 -17.42 -17.49
CA THR A 304 7.54 -17.38 -17.35
C THR A 304 7.95 -16.94 -15.95
N ALA A 305 8.53 -17.85 -15.17
CA ALA A 305 9.15 -17.59 -13.89
C ALA A 305 10.63 -17.23 -14.05
N ARG A 306 11.17 -16.44 -13.11
CA ARG A 306 12.54 -15.92 -13.15
C ARG A 306 13.15 -15.94 -11.77
N GLU A 307 14.46 -16.04 -11.72
CA GLU A 307 15.24 -15.94 -10.50
C GLU A 307 15.46 -14.47 -10.14
N PHE A 308 15.32 -14.15 -8.86
CA PHE A 308 15.49 -12.83 -8.28
C PHE A 308 16.42 -12.93 -7.08
N HIS A 309 17.46 -12.08 -7.04
CA HIS A 309 18.37 -11.98 -5.90
C HIS A 309 18.64 -10.51 -5.57
N TRP A 310 18.42 -10.15 -4.30
CA TRP A 310 18.76 -8.84 -3.76
C TRP A 310 19.82 -8.97 -2.68
N LEU A 311 20.96 -8.30 -2.85
CA LEU A 311 22.12 -8.39 -1.95
C LEU A 311 22.18 -7.26 -0.91
N GLY A 312 21.15 -6.41 -0.83
CA GLY A 312 21.12 -5.24 0.04
C GLY A 312 21.85 -4.02 -0.55
N THR A 313 21.51 -2.82 -0.07
CA THR A 313 22.25 -1.61 -0.42
C THR A 313 23.51 -1.49 0.44
N SER A 314 24.68 -1.73 -0.14
CA SER A 314 25.95 -1.32 0.47
C SER A 314 26.12 0.20 0.33
N GLY A 315 25.50 0.96 1.23
CA GLY A 315 25.77 2.40 1.39
C GLY A 315 24.59 3.32 1.08
N SER A 316 23.61 3.38 1.97
CA SER A 316 23.04 4.67 2.38
C SER A 316 22.31 4.49 3.71
N SER A 317 22.77 5.22 4.73
CA SER A 317 22.07 5.36 6.00
C SER A 317 20.85 6.27 5.80
N GLY A 318 19.76 5.70 5.29
CA GLY A 318 18.45 6.33 5.38
C GLY A 318 17.94 6.21 6.80
N SER A 319 17.94 7.31 7.56
CA SER A 319 17.33 7.36 8.88
C SER A 319 15.85 6.97 8.77
N SER A 320 15.41 6.05 9.63
CA SER A 320 14.02 5.67 9.88
C SER A 320 13.24 6.80 10.59
N GLY A 321 13.34 8.03 10.07
CA GLY A 321 12.71 9.23 10.58
C GLY A 321 11.58 9.69 9.67
N GLY A 322 10.62 8.81 9.41
CA GLY A 322 9.42 9.13 8.66
C GLY A 322 8.24 8.44 9.31
N SER A 323 7.52 9.20 10.15
CA SER A 323 6.14 8.90 10.52
C SER A 323 5.32 8.83 9.23
N THR A 324 5.32 7.67 8.58
CA THR A 324 4.37 7.37 7.52
C THR A 324 3.06 7.08 8.23
N SER A 325 2.18 8.08 8.17
CA SER A 325 0.76 7.92 8.35
C SER A 325 0.31 6.61 7.70
N SER A 326 -0.32 5.77 8.50
CA SER A 326 -1.19 4.67 8.12
C SER A 326 -1.90 4.87 6.76
N SER A 327 -1.41 4.26 5.69
CA SER A 327 -2.24 3.89 4.52
C SER A 327 -1.51 3.04 3.46
N THR A 328 -0.54 2.21 3.83
CA THR A 328 -0.33 0.96 3.09
C THR A 328 -0.47 -0.15 4.10
N THR A 329 -1.72 -0.32 4.56
CA THR A 329 -2.19 -1.61 5.04
C THR A 329 -1.68 -2.65 4.06
N ALA A 330 -0.87 -3.60 4.54
CA ALA A 330 -0.83 -4.90 3.91
C ALA A 330 -2.28 -5.28 3.55
N PRO A 331 -2.55 -5.89 2.39
CA PRO A 331 -3.89 -6.40 2.11
C PRO A 331 -4.36 -7.10 3.38
N ASP A 332 -5.46 -6.56 3.88
CA ASP A 332 -5.91 -6.67 5.24
C ASP A 332 -5.83 -8.14 5.64
N GLN A 333 -4.88 -8.55 6.49
CA GLN A 333 -4.85 -9.93 6.98
C GLN A 333 -6.12 -10.23 7.80
N ALA A 334 -6.88 -9.19 8.17
CA ALA A 334 -8.24 -9.31 8.68
C ALA A 334 -9.21 -9.92 7.66
N SER A 335 -9.01 -9.75 6.35
CA SER A 335 -9.88 -10.30 5.30
C SER A 335 -9.73 -11.81 5.07
N LEU A 336 -8.64 -12.43 5.53
CA LEU A 336 -8.48 -13.89 5.59
C LEU A 336 -9.24 -14.52 6.77
N GLY A 337 -9.71 -13.71 7.73
CA GLY A 337 -10.30 -14.20 8.99
C GLY A 337 -9.27 -14.79 9.97
N TRP A 338 -7.97 -14.59 9.72
CA TRP A 338 -6.86 -15.15 10.53
C TRP A 338 -6.08 -14.09 11.33
N GLY A 339 -6.26 -12.80 11.03
CA GLY A 339 -5.36 -11.70 11.45
C GLY A 339 -5.26 -11.42 12.95
N SER A 340 -6.32 -11.55 13.73
CA SER A 340 -6.30 -11.04 15.12
C SER A 340 -5.31 -11.76 16.05
N ALA A 341 -4.99 -13.03 15.79
CA ALA A 341 -4.03 -13.79 16.61
C ALA A 341 -2.59 -13.43 16.25
N TRP A 342 -2.26 -13.40 14.95
CA TRP A 342 -0.92 -13.15 14.44
C TRP A 342 -0.46 -11.69 14.57
N ASP A 343 -1.39 -10.73 14.61
CA ASP A 343 -1.06 -9.32 14.86
C ASP A 343 -0.66 -9.03 16.33
N SER A 344 -0.98 -9.94 17.25
CA SER A 344 -0.62 -9.85 18.67
C SER A 344 0.68 -10.58 19.05
N TRP A 345 1.31 -11.24 18.06
CA TRP A 345 2.54 -12.00 18.27
C TRP A 345 3.69 -11.03 18.60
N GLN A 346 4.22 -11.15 19.82
CA GLN A 346 5.37 -10.39 20.27
C GLN A 346 6.47 -11.37 20.65
N GLU A 347 7.66 -11.18 20.09
CA GLU A 347 8.84 -11.87 20.59
C GLU A 347 9.97 -10.92 20.96
N ALA A 348 10.74 -11.43 21.92
CA ALA A 348 11.93 -10.96 22.60
C ALA A 348 12.62 -9.69 22.07
N THR A 349 13.13 -8.90 23.03
CA THR A 349 14.09 -7.80 22.84
C THR A 349 15.34 -8.26 22.08
N TRP A 350 15.25 -8.39 20.76
CA TRP A 350 16.39 -8.56 19.87
C TRP A 350 17.10 -7.22 19.72
N GLN A 351 18.43 -7.26 19.59
CA GLN A 351 19.22 -6.07 19.24
C GLN A 351 19.06 -5.82 17.74
N VAL A 352 17.91 -5.25 17.36
CA VAL A 352 17.53 -5.06 15.96
C VAL A 352 18.40 -3.96 15.32
N PRO A 353 19.11 -4.25 14.21
CA PRO A 353 19.83 -3.24 13.43
C PRO A 353 18.93 -2.11 12.96
N SER A 354 19.49 -0.92 12.74
CA SER A 354 18.73 0.23 12.20
C SER A 354 18.39 0.08 10.71
N GLN A 355 19.18 -0.68 9.95
CA GLN A 355 18.93 -0.93 8.54
C GLN A 355 17.87 -2.03 8.36
N THR A 356 16.82 -1.74 7.60
CA THR A 356 15.67 -2.63 7.41
C THR A 356 16.06 -4.00 6.86
N TRP A 357 16.86 -4.08 5.79
CA TRP A 357 17.37 -5.36 5.28
C TRP A 357 18.13 -6.19 6.32
N ALA A 358 19.02 -5.56 7.11
CA ALA A 358 19.80 -6.25 8.14
C ALA A 358 18.92 -6.71 9.32
N ALA A 359 17.93 -5.90 9.67
CA ALA A 359 16.91 -6.27 10.65
C ALA A 359 16.06 -7.46 10.16
N ALA A 360 15.58 -7.42 8.92
CA ALA A 360 14.82 -8.51 8.32
C ALA A 360 15.65 -9.81 8.24
N GLN A 361 16.95 -9.71 7.95
CA GLN A 361 17.87 -10.84 7.95
C GLN A 361 18.05 -11.43 9.36
N LEU A 362 18.21 -10.59 10.38
CA LEU A 362 18.31 -11.04 11.77
C LEU A 362 17.03 -11.79 12.18
N VAL A 363 15.86 -11.21 11.91
CA VAL A 363 14.56 -11.83 12.19
C VAL A 363 14.46 -13.19 11.50
N TYR A 364 14.85 -13.25 10.21
CA TYR A 364 14.82 -14.48 9.42
C TYR A 364 15.67 -15.57 10.07
N GLN A 365 16.91 -15.25 10.45
CA GLN A 365 17.79 -16.20 11.15
C GLN A 365 17.21 -16.67 12.48
N LYS A 366 16.59 -15.78 13.25
CA LYS A 366 16.01 -16.11 14.57
C LYS A 366 14.80 -17.04 14.44
N VAL A 367 13.91 -16.74 13.51
CA VAL A 367 12.73 -17.59 13.22
C VAL A 367 13.19 -18.97 12.74
N LEU A 368 14.12 -19.03 11.77
CA LEU A 368 14.61 -20.30 11.24
C LEU A 368 15.36 -21.14 12.28
N ALA A 369 16.09 -20.52 13.20
CA ALA A 369 16.82 -21.24 14.24
C ALA A 369 15.92 -21.94 15.27
N HIS A 370 14.66 -21.53 15.37
CA HIS A 370 13.68 -22.14 16.26
C HIS A 370 13.09 -23.44 15.69
N PHE A 371 12.89 -23.49 14.37
CA PHE A 371 12.26 -24.62 13.70
C PHE A 371 13.28 -25.65 13.23
N THR A 372 12.96 -26.94 13.40
CA THR A 372 13.85 -28.06 13.06
C THR A 372 13.64 -28.59 11.65
N GLY A 373 12.56 -28.19 10.99
CA GLY A 373 12.18 -28.65 9.65
C GLY A 373 10.85 -28.03 9.23
N VAL A 374 10.40 -28.37 8.02
CA VAL A 374 9.09 -27.98 7.49
C VAL A 374 8.33 -29.25 7.14
N LYS A 375 7.04 -29.32 7.47
CA LYS A 375 6.18 -30.41 6.99
C LYS A 375 6.02 -30.30 5.47
N GLY A 376 5.72 -31.42 4.80
CA GLY A 376 5.28 -31.36 3.40
C GLY A 376 4.07 -30.42 3.26
N SER A 377 3.86 -29.86 2.07
CA SER A 377 2.75 -28.95 1.81
C SER A 377 1.41 -29.65 2.06
N ASP A 378 0.68 -29.24 3.10
CA ASP A 378 -0.72 -29.57 3.33
C ASP A 378 -1.66 -28.59 2.59
N GLY A 379 -1.10 -27.83 1.65
CA GLY A 379 -1.75 -26.70 0.99
C GLY A 379 -1.67 -25.41 1.82
N LEU A 380 -2.38 -24.37 1.40
CA LEU A 380 -2.56 -23.14 2.18
C LEU A 380 -3.76 -23.31 3.13
N ALA A 381 -3.75 -24.40 3.91
CA ALA A 381 -4.80 -24.72 4.87
C ALA A 381 -4.86 -23.69 6.02
N LYS A 382 -5.98 -23.67 6.75
CA LYS A 382 -6.14 -22.77 7.90
C LYS A 382 -5.01 -23.01 8.92
N PRO A 383 -4.18 -22.00 9.23
CA PRO A 383 -3.03 -22.16 10.11
C PRO A 383 -3.46 -22.29 11.58
N GLY A 384 -2.61 -22.90 12.40
CA GLY A 384 -2.73 -22.83 13.87
C GLY A 384 -2.60 -21.39 14.40
N THR A 385 -2.84 -21.20 15.70
CA THR A 385 -2.51 -19.91 16.35
C THR A 385 -0.99 -19.72 16.42
N PRO A 386 -0.48 -18.48 16.52
CA PRO A 386 0.95 -18.23 16.62
C PRO A 386 1.63 -19.06 17.72
N ASP A 387 1.02 -19.14 18.91
CA ASP A 387 1.57 -19.92 20.03
C ASP A 387 1.62 -21.43 19.74
N GLN A 388 0.60 -21.96 19.04
CA GLN A 388 0.56 -23.37 18.65
C GLN A 388 1.62 -23.68 17.61
N VAL A 389 1.78 -22.81 16.61
CA VAL A 389 2.82 -22.94 15.59
C VAL A 389 4.19 -22.83 16.23
N TRP A 390 4.40 -21.86 17.13
CA TRP A 390 5.67 -21.66 17.82
C TRP A 390 6.04 -22.85 18.71
N GLN A 391 5.08 -23.52 19.35
CA GLN A 391 5.36 -24.74 20.12
C GLN A 391 5.65 -25.96 19.21
N ASN A 392 5.19 -25.94 17.96
CA ASN A 392 5.44 -26.98 16.98
C ASN A 392 6.74 -26.69 16.18
N THR A 393 7.80 -27.44 16.43
CA THR A 393 9.10 -27.24 15.74
C THR A 393 9.10 -27.65 14.25
N THR A 394 7.97 -28.13 13.72
CA THR A 394 7.77 -28.53 12.31
C THR A 394 6.49 -27.89 11.73
N PRO A 395 6.52 -26.60 11.38
CA PRO A 395 5.40 -25.90 10.78
C PRO A 395 5.19 -26.31 9.32
N THR A 396 4.03 -26.00 8.76
CA THR A 396 3.81 -26.03 7.31
C THR A 396 4.52 -24.83 6.64
N PRO A 397 4.78 -24.85 5.31
CA PRO A 397 5.38 -23.71 4.62
C PRO A 397 4.59 -22.40 4.86
N PHE A 398 3.27 -22.51 4.93
CA PHE A 398 2.39 -21.38 5.13
C PHE A 398 2.44 -20.84 6.57
N GLU A 399 2.38 -21.72 7.57
CA GLU A 399 2.52 -21.34 8.99
C GLU A 399 3.86 -20.67 9.28
N LEU A 400 4.93 -21.16 8.66
CA LEU A 400 6.26 -20.58 8.79
C LEU A 400 6.36 -19.20 8.12
N THR A 401 5.74 -19.04 6.96
CA THR A 401 5.63 -17.76 6.25
C THR A 401 4.88 -16.73 7.09
N LEU A 402 3.74 -17.11 7.69
CA LEU A 402 2.99 -16.25 8.61
C LEU A 402 3.80 -15.87 9.85
N THR A 403 4.53 -16.83 10.42
CA THR A 403 5.39 -16.60 11.59
C THR A 403 6.47 -15.57 11.26
N TYR A 404 7.16 -15.73 10.12
CA TYR A 404 8.17 -14.77 9.69
C TYR A 404 7.58 -13.39 9.39
N ALA A 405 6.43 -13.31 8.72
CA ALA A 405 5.75 -12.05 8.44
C ALA A 405 5.34 -11.33 9.74
N ALA A 406 4.76 -12.05 10.70
CA ALA A 406 4.42 -11.51 12.02
C ALA A 406 5.66 -11.04 12.79
N ALA A 407 6.77 -11.77 12.67
CA ALA A 407 8.03 -11.40 13.31
C ALA A 407 8.68 -10.15 12.73
N LEU A 408 8.52 -9.90 11.44
CA LEU A 408 8.94 -8.65 10.82
C LEU A 408 8.09 -7.48 11.34
N LYS A 409 6.78 -7.67 11.47
CA LYS A 409 5.88 -6.63 12.00
C LYS A 409 6.21 -6.26 13.44
N SER A 410 6.57 -7.22 14.29
CA SER A 410 6.91 -6.97 15.70
C SER A 410 8.15 -6.07 15.88
N VAL A 411 9.01 -5.98 14.86
CA VAL A 411 10.17 -5.08 14.81
C VAL A 411 9.95 -3.86 13.91
N ASN A 412 8.70 -3.51 13.61
CA ASN A 412 8.27 -2.39 12.76
C ASN A 412 8.74 -2.48 11.29
N ILE A 413 8.88 -3.69 10.75
CA ILE A 413 9.11 -3.90 9.32
C ILE A 413 7.77 -4.25 8.67
N VAL A 414 7.35 -3.46 7.69
CA VAL A 414 6.15 -3.73 6.90
C VAL A 414 6.40 -5.01 6.09
N SER A 415 5.46 -5.95 6.15
CA SER A 415 5.55 -7.23 5.47
C SER A 415 4.19 -7.66 4.94
N ARG A 416 4.20 -8.43 3.85
CA ARG A 416 3.03 -9.08 3.27
C ARG A 416 3.32 -10.54 2.96
N VAL A 417 2.29 -11.36 2.97
CA VAL A 417 2.38 -12.76 2.56
C VAL A 417 1.96 -12.86 1.11
N VAL A 418 2.75 -13.58 0.33
CA VAL A 418 2.47 -13.89 -1.07
C VAL A 418 2.16 -15.38 -1.16
N ALA A 419 1.08 -15.71 -1.86
CA ALA A 419 0.69 -17.06 -2.17
C ALA A 419 0.93 -17.37 -3.65
N GLY A 420 1.29 -18.61 -3.92
CA GLY A 420 1.49 -19.10 -5.27
C GLY A 420 1.86 -20.57 -5.31
N PHE A 421 2.72 -20.95 -6.24
CA PHE A 421 3.20 -22.32 -6.39
C PHE A 421 4.71 -22.40 -6.35
N LEU A 422 5.20 -23.49 -5.77
CA LEU A 422 6.58 -23.90 -5.87
C LEU A 422 6.66 -25.15 -6.77
N VAL A 423 7.38 -25.03 -7.88
CA VAL A 423 7.59 -26.13 -8.83
C VAL A 423 8.63 -27.10 -8.27
N GLN A 424 8.26 -28.38 -8.20
CA GLN A 424 9.14 -29.47 -7.79
C GLN A 424 9.02 -30.63 -8.78
N GLY A 425 10.05 -30.82 -9.60
CA GLY A 425 10.01 -31.77 -10.71
C GLY A 425 8.92 -31.40 -11.70
N ASN A 426 7.96 -32.31 -11.92
CA ASN A 426 6.84 -32.13 -12.84
C ASN A 426 5.54 -31.70 -12.15
N THR A 427 5.61 -31.32 -10.88
CA THR A 427 4.43 -30.89 -10.09
C THR A 427 4.62 -29.48 -9.55
N ALA A 428 3.53 -28.74 -9.38
CA ALA A 428 3.53 -27.49 -8.63
C ALA A 428 2.72 -27.67 -7.33
N GLN A 429 3.35 -27.38 -6.19
CA GLN A 429 2.71 -27.45 -4.88
C GLN A 429 2.29 -26.04 -4.44
N PRO A 430 1.10 -25.86 -3.85
CA PRO A 430 0.74 -24.60 -3.23
C PRO A 430 1.78 -24.20 -2.20
N HIS A 431 2.23 -22.96 -2.29
CA HIS A 431 3.33 -22.44 -1.51
C HIS A 431 3.11 -20.97 -1.17
N ALA A 432 3.84 -20.47 -0.18
CA ALA A 432 3.80 -19.07 0.20
C ALA A 432 5.19 -18.60 0.63
N TRP A 433 5.44 -17.31 0.45
CA TRP A 433 6.64 -16.61 0.91
C TRP A 433 6.28 -15.23 1.44
N VAL A 434 7.25 -14.56 2.05
CA VAL A 434 7.07 -13.19 2.55
C VAL A 434 7.69 -12.22 1.59
N GLU A 435 7.04 -11.08 1.39
CA GLU A 435 7.70 -9.88 0.89
C GLU A 435 7.73 -8.83 2.01
N PHE A 436 8.92 -8.35 2.34
CA PHE A 436 9.10 -7.29 3.33
C PHE A 436 9.51 -6.00 2.66
N TRP A 437 9.11 -4.88 3.25
CA TRP A 437 9.42 -3.57 2.72
C TRP A 437 10.79 -3.11 3.20
N ASP A 438 11.69 -2.82 2.26
CA ASP A 438 12.94 -2.10 2.51
C ASP A 438 12.88 -0.73 1.82
N PRO A 439 13.10 0.40 2.50
CA PRO A 439 13.02 1.73 1.88
C PRO A 439 13.97 1.94 0.69
N GLY A 440 15.09 1.20 0.62
CA GLY A 440 16.06 1.27 -0.48
C GLY A 440 15.76 0.34 -1.64
N ALA A 441 14.79 -0.59 -1.50
CA ALA A 441 14.49 -1.62 -2.50
C ALA A 441 12.99 -1.73 -2.86
N GLY A 442 12.07 -1.36 -1.96
CA GLY A 442 10.66 -1.71 -2.07
C GLY A 442 10.39 -3.10 -1.47
N TRP A 443 9.52 -3.88 -2.12
CA TRP A 443 9.17 -5.23 -1.66
C TRP A 443 10.31 -6.20 -1.95
N VAL A 444 10.95 -6.76 -0.93
CA VAL A 444 12.01 -7.75 -1.05
C VAL A 444 11.45 -9.12 -0.64
N PRO A 445 11.52 -10.14 -1.51
CA PRO A 445 10.99 -11.45 -1.18
C PRO A 445 11.96 -12.26 -0.32
N ALA A 446 11.42 -13.12 0.54
CA ALA A 446 12.16 -14.11 1.31
C ALA A 446 11.27 -15.33 1.58
N ASP A 447 11.81 -16.51 1.30
CA ASP A 447 11.13 -17.79 1.52
C ASP A 447 11.72 -18.52 2.73
N PRO A 448 11.09 -18.43 3.92
CA PRO A 448 11.60 -19.11 5.11
C PRO A 448 11.49 -20.64 5.02
N ALA A 449 10.56 -21.18 4.23
CA ALA A 449 10.36 -22.63 4.11
C ALA A 449 11.49 -23.32 3.35
N LEU A 450 12.09 -22.64 2.38
CA LEU A 450 13.30 -23.13 1.71
C LEU A 450 14.57 -22.92 2.54
N GLY A 451 14.55 -22.02 3.53
CA GLY A 451 15.69 -21.76 4.40
C GLY A 451 15.84 -22.71 5.59
N VAL A 452 14.73 -23.12 6.23
CA VAL A 452 14.75 -23.99 7.43
C VAL A 452 15.46 -25.31 7.13
N GLY A 453 16.33 -25.75 8.05
CA GLY A 453 17.03 -27.05 7.95
C GLY A 453 18.13 -27.10 6.91
N THR A 454 18.44 -26.00 6.21
CA THR A 454 19.54 -25.93 5.24
C THR A 454 20.86 -25.55 5.89
N ALA A 455 21.98 -25.94 5.27
CA ALA A 455 23.33 -25.59 5.75
C ALA A 455 23.66 -24.10 5.60
N ASN A 456 23.00 -23.40 4.67
CA ASN A 456 23.16 -21.97 4.45
C ASN A 456 21.78 -21.31 4.24
N PRO A 457 21.02 -21.07 5.32
CA PRO A 457 19.68 -20.50 5.23
C PRO A 457 19.66 -19.11 4.59
N LEU A 458 20.76 -18.37 4.69
CA LEU A 458 20.90 -17.03 4.12
C LEU A 458 21.04 -17.01 2.60
N ALA A 459 21.34 -18.15 1.97
CA ALA A 459 21.29 -18.25 0.52
C ALA A 459 19.86 -18.09 -0.03
N GLN A 460 18.85 -18.39 0.79
CA GLN A 460 17.41 -18.27 0.47
C GLN A 460 16.80 -16.97 1.00
N PHE A 461 17.57 -16.18 1.75
CA PHE A 461 17.13 -14.88 2.23
C PHE A 461 17.27 -13.84 1.12
N SER A 462 16.24 -13.02 0.92
CA SER A 462 16.29 -11.93 -0.08
C SER A 462 16.45 -12.45 -1.51
N ALA A 463 15.97 -13.68 -1.76
CA ALA A 463 16.08 -14.40 -3.02
C ALA A 463 14.83 -15.23 -3.30
N LEU A 464 14.46 -15.35 -4.57
CA LEU A 464 13.50 -16.32 -5.09
C LEU A 464 14.11 -16.97 -6.32
N ASP A 465 14.12 -18.29 -6.37
CA ASP A 465 14.49 -18.99 -7.58
C ASP A 465 13.34 -18.99 -8.61
N ASN A 466 13.66 -19.41 -9.83
CA ASN A 466 12.71 -19.55 -10.92
C ASN A 466 11.72 -20.73 -10.76
N ARG A 467 11.62 -21.37 -9.59
CA ARG A 467 10.56 -22.35 -9.27
C ARG A 467 9.35 -21.69 -8.61
N HIS A 468 9.46 -20.42 -8.21
CA HIS A 468 8.37 -19.67 -7.61
C HIS A 468 7.46 -19.08 -8.68
N ILE A 469 6.18 -19.43 -8.61
CA ILE A 469 5.12 -18.90 -9.47
C ILE A 469 4.25 -18.02 -8.59
N PHE A 470 4.31 -16.70 -8.80
CA PHE A 470 3.49 -15.74 -8.08
C PHE A 470 2.04 -15.84 -8.55
N TRP A 471 1.12 -15.77 -7.59
CA TRP A 471 -0.30 -15.78 -7.87
C TRP A 471 -1.05 -14.60 -7.26
N SER A 472 -0.99 -14.43 -5.94
CA SER A 472 -1.66 -13.32 -5.25
C SER A 472 -0.94 -12.90 -3.98
N SER A 473 -0.98 -11.61 -3.68
CA SER A 473 -0.53 -11.06 -2.39
C SER A 473 -1.68 -10.69 -1.46
N ALA A 474 -2.93 -10.79 -1.94
CA ALA A 474 -4.16 -10.41 -1.24
C ALA A 474 -5.29 -11.41 -1.47
N PRO A 475 -6.26 -11.54 -0.56
CA PRO A 475 -7.46 -12.32 -0.83
C PRO A 475 -8.26 -11.68 -1.96
N VAL A 476 -8.49 -12.42 -3.05
CA VAL A 476 -9.41 -12.01 -4.10
C VAL A 476 -10.78 -12.57 -3.74
N LEU A 477 -11.65 -11.69 -3.23
CA LEU A 477 -13.04 -12.00 -2.91
C LEU A 477 -13.91 -11.63 -4.09
N ILE A 478 -14.68 -12.59 -4.57
CA ILE A 478 -15.57 -12.41 -5.72
C ILE A 478 -17.00 -12.45 -5.23
N GLU A 479 -17.77 -11.44 -5.61
CA GLU A 479 -19.20 -11.32 -5.30
C GLU A 479 -20.04 -12.17 -6.26
N ARG A 480 -21.26 -12.53 -5.81
CA ARG A 480 -22.17 -13.42 -6.55
C ARG A 480 -22.73 -12.74 -7.80
N GLY A 481 -23.01 -13.52 -8.84
CA GLY A 481 -23.74 -13.08 -10.03
C GLY A 481 -25.25 -13.01 -9.81
N GLU A 482 -25.87 -14.09 -9.30
CA GLU A 482 -27.32 -14.18 -9.12
C GLU A 482 -27.77 -14.69 -7.72
N THR A 483 -29.08 -14.61 -7.45
CA THR A 483 -29.68 -14.83 -6.11
C THR A 483 -30.05 -16.28 -5.80
N GLU A 484 -30.11 -17.17 -6.79
CA GLU A 484 -30.54 -18.58 -6.65
C GLU A 484 -29.46 -19.63 -7.01
N SER A 485 -28.17 -19.26 -6.99
CA SER A 485 -27.08 -20.17 -7.32
C SER A 485 -26.59 -21.05 -6.17
N HIS A 486 -26.27 -22.32 -6.48
CA HIS A 486 -25.64 -23.26 -5.55
C HIS A 486 -24.13 -23.00 -5.50
N LEU A 487 -23.62 -22.62 -4.32
CA LEU A 487 -22.18 -22.43 -4.08
C LEU A 487 -21.53 -23.70 -3.54
N VAL A 488 -20.46 -24.14 -4.20
CA VAL A 488 -19.40 -24.93 -3.55
C VAL A 488 -18.31 -23.94 -3.15
N ASP A 489 -18.49 -23.32 -1.99
CA ASP A 489 -17.54 -22.38 -1.40
C ASP A 489 -16.40 -23.15 -0.75
N GLN A 490 -15.20 -23.13 -1.35
CA GLN A 490 -14.01 -23.48 -0.59
C GLN A 490 -13.52 -22.20 0.11
N LEU A 491 -13.50 -22.23 1.46
CA LEU A 491 -12.93 -21.18 2.30
C LEU A 491 -11.47 -20.91 1.86
N VAL A 492 -11.15 -19.63 1.55
CA VAL A 492 -9.96 -19.12 0.83
C VAL A 492 -8.87 -20.17 0.50
N PRO A 493 -8.92 -20.70 -0.74
CA PRO A 493 -8.11 -21.79 -1.29
C PRO A 493 -7.01 -21.35 -2.28
N PHE A 494 -6.25 -22.38 -2.70
CA PHE A 494 -5.17 -22.59 -3.70
C PHE A 494 -4.11 -21.52 -3.95
N SER A 495 -4.40 -20.23 -3.80
CA SER A 495 -3.44 -19.12 -3.92
C SER A 495 -4.04 -17.77 -3.45
N PHE A 496 -4.79 -17.81 -2.35
CA PHE A 496 -5.60 -16.68 -1.84
C PHE A 496 -6.69 -16.18 -2.80
N GLN A 497 -7.15 -17.03 -3.72
CA GLN A 497 -8.22 -16.70 -4.64
C GLN A 497 -9.39 -17.65 -4.39
N ARG A 498 -10.57 -17.10 -4.09
CA ARG A 498 -11.78 -17.93 -4.03
C ARG A 498 -12.13 -18.37 -5.44
N SER A 499 -12.35 -19.67 -5.60
CA SER A 499 -12.96 -20.22 -6.81
C SER A 499 -14.33 -20.78 -6.43
N PHE A 500 -15.30 -20.58 -7.31
CA PHE A 500 -16.61 -21.17 -7.22
C PHE A 500 -17.18 -21.34 -8.63
N ILE A 501 -18.20 -22.17 -8.73
CA ILE A 501 -19.07 -22.27 -9.89
C ILE A 501 -20.44 -21.74 -9.52
N GLU A 502 -21.07 -21.06 -10.48
CA GLU A 502 -22.49 -20.75 -10.45
C GLU A 502 -23.19 -21.52 -11.57
N VAL A 503 -24.25 -22.27 -11.20
CA VAL A 503 -25.02 -23.16 -12.06
C VAL A 503 -26.48 -22.70 -12.09
N ASN A 504 -27.08 -22.66 -13.29
CA ASN A 504 -28.51 -22.44 -13.45
C ASN A 504 -29.27 -23.79 -13.56
N GLY A 505 -30.35 -23.96 -12.79
CA GLY A 505 -31.24 -25.14 -12.80
C GLY A 505 -30.99 -26.14 -11.65
N ASP A 506 -31.63 -27.33 -11.72
CA ASP A 506 -31.58 -28.39 -10.67
C ASP A 506 -30.24 -29.18 -10.62
N LEU A 507 -29.14 -28.57 -11.05
CA LEU A 507 -27.85 -29.22 -11.24
C LEU A 507 -26.89 -28.93 -10.08
N HIS A 508 -26.24 -29.97 -9.56
CA HIS A 508 -25.21 -29.86 -8.53
C HIS A 508 -23.83 -30.03 -9.14
N GLY A 509 -22.97 -29.00 -9.14
CA GLY A 509 -21.58 -29.08 -9.57
C GLY A 509 -20.60 -28.83 -8.43
N ALA A 510 -19.51 -29.60 -8.36
CA ALA A 510 -18.33 -29.30 -7.56
C ALA A 510 -17.18 -28.91 -8.49
N VAL A 511 -16.18 -28.16 -8.01
CA VAL A 511 -14.89 -28.02 -8.70
C VAL A 511 -13.83 -28.69 -7.88
N LEU A 512 -13.17 -29.65 -8.49
CA LEU A 512 -11.90 -30.17 -8.01
C LEU A 512 -10.83 -29.64 -8.94
N TRP A 513 -9.94 -28.79 -8.42
CA TRP A 513 -8.72 -28.41 -9.14
C TRP A 513 -7.72 -29.54 -8.95
N HIS A 514 -7.47 -30.29 -10.01
CA HIS A 514 -6.46 -31.36 -9.99
C HIS A 514 -5.05 -30.83 -10.27
N GLU A 515 -4.07 -31.65 -9.89
CA GLU A 515 -2.62 -31.39 -9.90
C GLU A 515 -2.16 -30.49 -11.04
N VAL A 516 -1.38 -29.47 -10.69
CA VAL A 516 -0.64 -28.69 -11.68
C VAL A 516 0.47 -29.57 -12.25
N SER A 517 0.20 -30.18 -13.40
CA SER A 517 1.26 -30.81 -14.19
C SER A 517 2.11 -29.69 -14.80
N VAL A 518 3.41 -29.71 -14.53
CA VAL A 518 4.36 -28.72 -15.03
C VAL A 518 5.30 -29.40 -16.04
N ASN A 519 5.36 -28.86 -17.24
CA ASN A 519 6.41 -29.15 -18.21
C ASN A 519 7.20 -27.87 -18.46
N SER A 520 8.53 -27.96 -18.37
CA SER A 520 9.49 -26.87 -18.60
C SER A 520 10.00 -26.80 -20.04
#